data_AF-A0A699GQ31-F1
#
_entry.id   AF-A0A699GQ31-F1
#
_cell.length_a   1.000
_cell.length_b   1.000
_cell.length_c   1.000
_cell.angle_alpha   90.00
_cell.angle_beta   90.00
_cell.angle_gamma   90.00
#
_symmetry.space_group_name_H-M   'P 1'
#
loop_
_entity.id
_entity.type
_entity.pdbx_description
1 polymer ?
#
loop_
_entity_poly.entity_id
_entity_poly.type
_entity_poly.pdbx_seq_one_letter_code
_entity_poly.pdbx_strand_id
1 'polypeptide(L)'
;MVVAIDYFTKWVDAKPPASMTRKHIEKFVWEHIVCRFGIPNVVISDNRKQFAEGIFLGIEQRLGRTHQGWVDELPQVLWAHRTTPKFNNKETPFSLVYGSEAVVPIEISVETQRIKEFKARKNEKKCREDLNILEEKREIASIREAYYKQKLERYYNKRVRLSTFKQGTYVLILNSAIKAEFQGKIGPTWEGPYVVKKAYGDEAYKLETLFGFPVDRTWNGSNLHKFYSKVIVSTISQQGTCL
;
A
#
# COMPACT_ATOMS: atom_id res chain seq x y z
N MET A 1 2.56 15.64 10.52
CA MET A 1 2.55 14.49 11.44
C MET A 1 3.48 13.42 10.89
N VAL A 2 4.27 12.78 11.75
CA VAL A 2 5.04 11.57 11.41
C VAL A 2 4.25 10.39 11.94
N VAL A 3 4.09 9.36 11.12
CA VAL A 3 3.42 8.11 11.48
C VAL A 3 4.36 6.97 11.12
N ALA A 4 4.54 6.05 12.06
CA ALA A 4 5.22 4.78 11.84
C ALA A 4 4.24 3.64 12.09
N ILE A 5 4.29 2.64 11.22
CA ILE A 5 3.45 1.46 11.32
C ILE A 5 4.37 0.25 11.26
N ASP A 6 4.28 -0.62 12.27
CA ASP A 6 4.85 -1.95 12.16
C ASP A 6 3.98 -2.79 11.21
N TYR A 7 4.57 -3.24 10.12
CA TYR A 7 3.87 -4.01 9.09
C TYR A 7 3.34 -5.33 9.61
N PHE A 8 3.98 -5.95 10.60
CA PHE A 8 3.56 -7.25 11.10
C PHE A 8 2.40 -7.10 12.11
N THR A 9 2.66 -6.43 13.24
CA THR A 9 1.64 -6.28 14.31
C THR A 9 0.54 -5.28 13.96
N LYS A 10 0.73 -4.47 12.90
CA LYS A 10 -0.09 -3.28 12.60
C LYS A 10 -0.06 -2.27 13.75
N TRP A 11 0.98 -2.28 14.59
CA TRP A 11 1.17 -1.29 15.62
C TRP A 11 1.43 0.07 14.98
N VAL A 12 0.69 1.09 15.42
CA VAL A 12 0.84 2.46 14.92
C VAL A 12 1.39 3.32 16.02
N ASP A 13 2.42 4.11 15.71
CA ASP A 13 2.83 5.26 16.51
C ASP A 13 2.80 6.53 15.65
N ALA A 14 2.29 7.61 16.21
CA ALA A 14 2.09 8.86 15.49
C ALA A 14 2.39 10.05 16.39
N LYS A 15 3.08 11.04 15.84
CA LYS A 15 3.43 12.28 16.55
C LYS A 15 3.32 13.48 15.61
N PRO A 16 2.65 14.56 16.00
CA PRO A 16 2.72 15.83 15.28
C PRO A 16 4.03 16.54 15.64
N PRO A 17 5.04 16.62 14.73
CA PRO A 17 6.17 17.49 14.98
C PRO A 17 5.78 18.95 14.71
N ALA A 18 6.38 19.88 15.46
CA ALA A 18 6.22 21.32 15.22
C ALA A 18 6.77 21.75 13.84
N SER A 19 7.78 21.04 13.33
CA SER A 19 8.29 21.22 11.97
C SER A 19 8.85 19.90 11.43
N MET A 20 8.66 19.64 10.13
CA MET A 20 9.10 18.41 9.47
C MET A 20 10.60 18.49 9.12
N THR A 21 11.45 18.53 10.15
CA THR A 21 12.92 18.53 9.96
C THR A 21 13.52 17.16 10.26
N ARG A 22 14.69 16.88 9.68
CA ARG A 22 15.44 15.63 9.89
C ARG A 22 15.60 15.29 11.38
N LYS A 23 15.98 16.28 12.20
CA LYS A 23 16.15 16.11 13.66
C LYS A 23 14.89 15.62 14.37
N HIS A 24 13.71 16.12 13.98
CA HIS A 24 12.45 15.68 14.56
C HIS A 24 12.09 14.24 14.15
N ILE A 25 12.43 13.84 12.93
CA ILE A 25 12.23 12.48 12.43
C ILE A 25 13.19 11.52 13.13
N GLU A 26 14.48 11.86 13.24
CA GLU A 26 15.49 11.07 13.96
C GLU A 26 15.07 10.86 15.42
N LYS A 27 14.65 11.95 16.09
CA LYS A 27 14.13 11.88 17.46
C LYS A 27 12.91 10.98 17.57
N PHE A 28 11.95 11.09 16.63
CA PHE A 28 10.76 10.24 16.62
C PHE A 28 11.14 8.75 16.45
N VAL A 29 11.97 8.41 15.46
CA VAL A 29 12.40 7.04 15.22
C VAL A 29 13.14 6.47 16.43
N TRP A 30 14.04 7.25 17.03
CA TRP A 30 14.79 6.82 18.20
C TRP A 30 13.87 6.56 19.41
N GLU A 31 13.07 7.54 19.81
CA GLU A 31 12.24 7.48 21.02
C GLU A 31 11.07 6.49 20.91
N HIS A 32 10.43 6.45 19.75
CA HIS A 32 9.16 5.74 19.57
C HIS A 32 9.31 4.37 18.91
N ILE A 33 10.42 4.12 18.21
CA ILE A 33 10.67 2.84 17.53
C ILE A 33 11.83 2.12 18.19
N VAL A 34 13.04 2.68 18.12
CA VAL A 34 14.27 1.98 18.52
C VAL A 34 14.31 1.69 20.02
N CYS A 35 14.07 2.69 20.87
CA CYS A 35 14.11 2.51 22.32
C CYS A 35 13.01 1.59 22.86
N ARG A 36 11.92 1.37 22.10
CA ARG A 36 10.75 0.58 22.56
C ARG A 36 10.73 -0.83 22.00
N PHE A 37 11.01 -0.97 20.71
CA PHE A 37 10.85 -2.22 19.97
C PHE A 37 12.18 -2.78 19.48
N GLY A 38 13.28 -2.05 19.65
CA GLY A 38 14.58 -2.39 19.10
C GLY A 38 14.76 -1.89 17.66
N ILE A 39 15.86 -2.30 17.04
CA ILE A 39 16.23 -1.85 15.70
C ILE A 39 15.34 -2.58 14.67
N PRO A 40 14.56 -1.84 13.84
CA PRO A 40 13.75 -2.47 12.81
C PRO A 40 14.65 -3.09 11.73
N ASN A 41 14.29 -4.28 11.25
CA ASN A 41 15.03 -4.97 10.18
C ASN A 41 14.98 -4.20 8.86
N VAL A 42 13.83 -3.60 8.54
CA VAL A 42 13.60 -2.84 7.32
C VAL A 42 12.74 -1.62 7.64
N VAL A 43 13.16 -0.44 7.19
CA VAL A 43 12.36 0.78 7.26
C VAL A 43 11.93 1.14 5.85
N ILE A 44 10.62 1.16 5.63
CA ILE A 44 10.01 1.60 4.37
C ILE A 44 9.36 2.95 4.64
N SER A 45 9.82 3.98 3.94
CA SER A 45 9.18 5.29 3.93
C SER A 45 8.57 5.50 2.55
N ASP A 46 7.25 5.63 2.50
CA ASP A 46 6.57 6.08 1.30
C ASP A 46 6.30 7.58 1.43
N ASN A 47 6.64 8.34 0.39
CA ASN A 47 6.08 9.68 0.22
C ASN A 47 4.63 9.59 -0.34
N ARG A 48 3.90 8.48 -0.06
CA ARG A 48 2.56 8.21 -0.60
C ARG A 48 1.50 8.36 0.48
N LYS A 49 0.33 8.89 0.07
CA LYS A 49 -0.77 9.33 0.95
C LYS A 49 -1.68 8.19 1.45
N GLN A 50 -1.59 6.99 0.86
CA GLN A 50 -2.63 5.96 0.99
C GLN A 50 -2.85 5.43 2.41
N PHE A 51 -1.81 5.37 3.25
CA PHE A 51 -1.95 4.89 4.63
C PHE A 51 -2.23 6.00 5.64
N ALA A 52 -1.83 7.24 5.33
CA ALA A 52 -2.26 8.40 6.09
C ALA A 52 -3.80 8.52 6.02
N GLU A 53 -4.39 8.39 4.84
CA GLU A 53 -5.83 8.59 4.64
C GLU A 53 -6.71 7.72 5.55
N GLY A 54 -6.40 6.44 5.81
CA GLY A 54 -7.27 5.59 6.64
C GLY A 54 -7.37 6.02 8.11
N ILE A 55 -6.25 6.40 8.72
CA ILE A 55 -6.22 6.89 10.11
C ILE A 55 -6.71 8.34 10.16
N PHE A 56 -6.30 9.18 9.19
CA PHE A 56 -6.78 10.56 9.08
C PHE A 56 -8.29 10.63 8.86
N LEU A 57 -8.88 9.81 7.99
CA LEU A 57 -10.33 9.75 7.78
C LEU A 57 -11.07 9.36 9.06
N GLY A 58 -10.55 8.39 9.82
CA GLY A 58 -11.14 8.00 11.10
C GLY A 58 -11.07 9.11 12.16
N ILE A 59 -9.95 9.86 12.17
CA ILE A 59 -9.75 11.03 13.03
C ILE A 59 -10.69 12.17 12.60
N GLU A 60 -10.70 12.54 11.32
CA GLU A 60 -11.53 13.61 10.73
C GLU A 60 -13.03 13.33 10.87
N GLN A 61 -13.47 12.08 10.67
CA GLN A 61 -14.88 11.68 10.86
C GLN A 61 -15.33 11.79 12.32
N ARG A 62 -14.45 11.49 13.28
CA ARG A 62 -14.77 11.62 14.72
C ARG A 62 -14.70 13.06 15.23
N LEU A 63 -13.94 13.94 14.56
CA LEU A 63 -13.59 15.27 15.06
C LEU A 63 -14.33 16.45 14.43
N GLY A 64 -15.29 16.23 13.54
CA GLY A 64 -16.26 17.26 13.13
C GLY A 64 -15.65 18.64 12.86
N ARG A 65 -14.95 18.81 11.72
CA ARG A 65 -14.55 20.09 11.10
C ARG A 65 -13.75 21.11 11.94
N THR A 66 -13.38 20.86 13.19
CA THR A 66 -12.51 21.77 13.97
C THR A 66 -11.08 21.27 13.93
N HIS A 67 -10.29 21.87 13.06
CA HIS A 67 -8.90 21.49 12.74
C HIS A 67 -7.90 21.67 13.90
N GLN A 68 -8.37 22.08 15.10
CA GLN A 68 -7.55 22.54 16.23
C GLN A 68 -7.50 21.62 17.46
N GLY A 69 -8.27 20.51 17.51
CA GLY A 69 -8.29 19.61 18.68
C GLY A 69 -7.77 18.18 18.41
N TRP A 70 -7.41 17.85 17.18
CA TRP A 70 -7.10 16.47 16.81
C TRP A 70 -5.85 15.90 17.50
N VAL A 71 -4.91 16.77 17.89
CA VAL A 71 -3.69 16.38 18.61
C VAL A 71 -4.04 15.80 19.98
N ASP A 72 -5.05 16.35 20.64
CA ASP A 72 -5.50 15.91 21.98
C ASP A 72 -6.23 14.56 21.92
N GLU A 73 -6.91 14.28 20.81
CA GLU A 73 -7.60 13.01 20.56
C GLU A 73 -6.69 11.91 20.01
N LEU A 74 -5.51 12.26 19.49
CA LEU A 74 -4.58 11.31 18.88
C LEU A 74 -4.25 10.11 19.81
N PRO A 75 -3.96 10.29 21.12
CA PRO A 75 -3.73 9.17 22.02
C PRO A 75 -4.93 8.22 22.13
N GLN A 76 -6.15 8.75 22.15
CA GLN A 76 -7.38 7.94 22.25
C GLN A 76 -7.61 7.13 20.98
N VAL A 77 -7.37 7.72 19.81
CA VAL A 77 -7.48 7.03 18.52
C VAL A 77 -6.42 5.95 18.38
N LEU A 78 -5.16 6.26 18.73
CA LEU A 78 -4.09 5.26 18.76
C LEU A 78 -4.42 4.12 19.72
N TRP A 79 -4.96 4.42 20.90
CA TRP A 79 -5.39 3.41 21.86
C TRP A 79 -6.47 2.50 21.28
N ALA A 80 -7.57 3.07 20.77
CA ALA A 80 -8.63 2.30 20.13
C ALA A 80 -8.12 1.43 18.98
N HIS A 81 -7.21 1.96 18.14
CA HIS A 81 -6.61 1.21 17.06
C HIS A 81 -5.76 0.02 17.56
N ARG A 82 -5.03 0.19 18.66
CA ARG A 82 -4.16 -0.82 19.28
C ARG A 82 -4.96 -1.92 19.98
N THR A 83 -6.15 -1.62 20.50
CA THR A 83 -7.00 -2.59 21.22
C THR A 83 -8.13 -3.19 20.38
N THR A 84 -8.31 -2.76 19.14
CA THR A 84 -9.34 -3.32 18.25
C THR A 84 -8.77 -4.47 17.40
N PRO A 85 -9.40 -5.66 17.40
CA PRO A 85 -8.98 -6.79 16.56
C PRO A 85 -9.01 -6.41 15.07
N LYS A 86 -7.97 -6.79 14.32
CA LYS A 86 -7.93 -6.54 12.88
C LYS A 86 -8.68 -7.62 12.12
N PHE A 87 -9.42 -7.22 11.09
CA PHE A 87 -10.24 -8.15 10.30
C PHE A 87 -9.43 -9.29 9.66
N ASN A 88 -8.18 -9.02 9.26
CA ASN A 88 -7.34 -9.95 8.53
C ASN A 88 -6.74 -11.07 9.40
N ASN A 89 -6.23 -10.77 10.60
CA ASN A 89 -5.58 -11.75 11.48
C ASN A 89 -6.41 -12.09 12.73
N LYS A 90 -7.48 -11.32 13.00
CA LYS A 90 -8.36 -11.40 14.17
C LYS A 90 -7.68 -11.10 15.51
N GLU A 91 -6.45 -10.59 15.47
CA GLU A 91 -5.68 -10.23 16.65
C GLU A 91 -5.66 -8.71 16.84
N THR A 92 -5.49 -8.27 18.09
CA THR A 92 -5.25 -6.85 18.39
C THR A 92 -3.76 -6.54 18.22
N PRO A 93 -3.37 -5.35 17.71
CA PRO A 93 -1.97 -4.96 17.67
C PRO A 93 -1.29 -5.02 19.04
N PHE A 94 -2.01 -4.68 20.11
CA PHE A 94 -1.47 -4.76 21.47
C PHE A 94 -1.16 -6.20 21.90
N SER A 95 -2.04 -7.16 21.60
CA SER A 95 -1.82 -8.59 21.88
C SER A 95 -0.57 -9.12 21.16
N LEU A 96 -0.37 -8.74 19.90
CA LEU A 96 0.81 -9.19 19.12
C LEU A 96 2.13 -8.58 19.59
N VAL A 97 2.09 -7.38 20.18
CA VAL A 97 3.29 -6.71 20.73
C VAL A 97 3.62 -7.23 22.12
N TYR A 98 2.64 -7.28 23.03
CA TYR A 98 2.86 -7.54 24.46
C TYR A 98 2.43 -8.92 24.95
N GLY A 99 1.85 -9.76 24.09
CA GLY A 99 1.43 -11.13 24.42
C GLY A 99 0.05 -11.26 25.09
N SER A 100 -0.53 -10.16 25.56
CA SER A 100 -1.78 -10.13 26.32
C SER A 100 -2.73 -9.04 25.83
N GLU A 101 -4.02 -9.18 26.11
CA GLU A 101 -5.01 -8.16 25.77
C GLU A 101 -4.85 -6.92 26.67
N ALA A 102 -4.94 -5.73 26.07
CA ALA A 102 -4.94 -4.48 26.83
C ALA A 102 -6.19 -4.37 27.73
N VAL A 103 -6.06 -3.65 28.84
CA VAL A 103 -7.20 -3.21 29.64
C VAL A 103 -7.73 -1.92 29.02
N VAL A 104 -8.95 -1.92 28.48
CA VAL A 104 -9.51 -0.69 27.90
C VAL A 104 -10.09 0.24 28.98
N PRO A 105 -10.11 1.57 28.76
CA PRO A 105 -10.61 2.53 29.76
C PRO A 105 -12.00 2.22 30.32
N ILE A 106 -12.91 1.72 29.49
CA ILE A 106 -14.27 1.37 29.94
C ILE A 106 -14.29 0.21 30.94
N GLU A 107 -13.32 -0.71 30.90
CA GLU A 107 -13.21 -1.78 31.90
C GLU A 107 -12.86 -1.23 33.28
N ILE A 108 -12.10 -0.14 33.33
CA ILE A 108 -11.75 0.56 34.56
C ILE A 108 -12.99 1.28 35.10
N SER A 109 -13.73 1.97 34.23
CA SER A 109 -14.94 2.71 34.63
C SER A 109 -16.07 1.80 35.13
N VAL A 110 -16.24 0.62 34.52
CA VAL A 110 -17.30 -0.35 34.88
C VAL A 110 -16.83 -1.33 35.97
N GLU A 111 -15.54 -1.33 36.30
CA GLU A 111 -14.89 -2.28 37.20
C GLU A 111 -15.23 -3.73 36.85
N THR A 112 -14.76 -4.19 35.68
CA THR A 112 -14.95 -5.58 35.26
C THR A 112 -14.32 -6.56 36.27
N GLN A 113 -14.68 -7.85 36.19
CA GLN A 113 -14.11 -8.89 37.04
C GLN A 113 -12.58 -8.93 36.96
N ARG A 114 -12.02 -8.64 35.78
CA ARG A 114 -10.57 -8.50 35.56
C ARG A 114 -9.92 -7.44 36.46
N ILE A 115 -10.60 -6.34 36.73
CA ILE A 115 -10.15 -5.26 37.63
C ILE A 115 -10.40 -5.67 39.09
N LYS A 116 -11.60 -6.15 39.41
CA LYS A 116 -12.01 -6.49 40.78
C LYS A 116 -11.16 -7.58 41.40
N GLU A 117 -10.78 -8.60 40.63
CA GLU A 117 -9.99 -9.73 41.11
C GLU A 117 -8.48 -9.60 40.85
N PHE A 118 -8.01 -8.41 40.45
CA PHE A 118 -6.61 -8.18 40.12
C PHE A 118 -5.69 -8.50 41.30
N LYS A 119 -4.77 -9.45 41.09
CA LYS A 119 -3.72 -9.81 42.04
C LYS A 119 -2.38 -9.72 41.34
N ALA A 120 -1.55 -8.75 41.73
CA ALA A 120 -0.28 -8.42 41.07
C ALA A 120 0.60 -9.66 40.81
N ARG A 121 0.86 -10.49 41.84
CA ARG A 121 1.69 -11.71 41.70
C ARG A 121 1.11 -12.75 40.74
N LYS A 122 -0.22 -12.94 40.73
CA LYS A 122 -0.87 -13.89 39.82
C LYS A 122 -0.87 -13.35 38.39
N ASN A 123 -1.12 -12.05 38.21
CA ASN A 123 -1.09 -11.40 36.91
C ASN A 123 0.32 -11.42 36.30
N GLU A 124 1.35 -11.21 37.12
CA GLU A 124 2.74 -11.30 36.65
C GLU A 124 3.07 -12.70 36.15
N LYS A 125 2.67 -13.75 36.89
CA LYS A 125 2.83 -15.14 36.44
C LYS A 125 2.11 -15.38 35.10
N LYS A 126 0.85 -14.95 34.99
CA LYS A 126 0.06 -15.06 33.75
C LYS A 126 0.71 -14.31 32.60
N CYS A 127 1.24 -13.11 32.84
CA CYS A 127 1.95 -12.33 31.82
C CYS A 127 3.18 -13.08 31.29
N ARG A 128 3.94 -13.77 32.16
CA ARG A 128 5.06 -14.64 31.72
C ARG A 128 4.58 -15.83 30.89
N GLU A 129 3.48 -16.45 31.28
CA GLU A 129 2.86 -17.55 30.51
C GLU A 129 2.39 -17.06 29.14
N ASP A 130 1.73 -15.91 29.08
CA ASP A 130 1.29 -15.25 27.84
C ASP A 130 2.48 -14.89 26.92
N LEU A 131 3.63 -14.49 27.49
CA LEU A 131 4.87 -14.25 26.74
C LEU A 131 5.44 -15.53 26.13
N ASN A 132 5.35 -16.68 26.82
CA ASN A 132 5.87 -17.95 26.31
C ASN A 132 5.11 -18.42 25.06
N ILE A 133 3.81 -18.12 24.96
CA ILE A 133 2.97 -18.48 23.80
C ILE A 133 2.89 -17.36 22.75
N LEU A 134 3.55 -16.22 22.97
CA LEU A 134 3.46 -15.06 22.09
C LEU A 134 3.98 -15.35 20.69
N GLU A 135 5.09 -16.09 20.58
CA GLU A 135 5.66 -16.41 19.28
C GLU A 135 4.72 -17.31 18.46
N GLU A 136 4.09 -18.31 19.09
CA GLU A 136 3.07 -19.14 18.46
C GLU A 136 1.89 -18.29 17.94
N LYS A 137 1.41 -17.32 18.75
CA LYS A 137 0.37 -16.37 18.30
C LYS A 137 0.82 -15.57 17.08
N ARG A 138 2.09 -15.15 17.05
CA ARG A 138 2.67 -14.39 15.93
C ARG A 138 2.76 -15.24 14.66
N GLU A 139 3.19 -16.49 14.78
CA GLU A 139 3.23 -17.43 13.67
C GLU A 139 1.83 -17.64 13.07
N ILE A 140 0.82 -17.91 13.90
CA ILE A 140 -0.57 -18.06 13.46
C ILE A 140 -1.08 -16.79 12.76
N ALA A 141 -0.80 -15.62 13.32
CA ALA A 141 -1.17 -14.34 12.71
C ALA A 141 -0.49 -14.14 11.35
N SER A 142 0.78 -14.53 11.22
CA SER A 142 1.54 -14.45 9.96
C SER A 142 0.92 -15.34 8.87
N ILE A 143 0.51 -16.56 9.22
CA ILE A 143 -0.15 -17.50 8.31
C ILE A 143 -1.49 -16.94 7.83
N ARG A 144 -2.32 -16.40 8.74
CA ARG A 144 -3.60 -15.77 8.39
C ARG A 144 -3.42 -14.57 7.48
N GLU A 145 -2.41 -13.73 7.75
CA GLU A 145 -2.12 -12.57 6.91
C GLU A 145 -1.66 -12.98 5.51
N ALA A 146 -0.77 -13.97 5.39
CA ALA A 146 -0.33 -14.51 4.11
C ALA A 146 -1.50 -15.07 3.30
N TYR A 147 -2.37 -15.84 3.94
CA TYR A 147 -3.60 -16.36 3.32
C TYR A 147 -4.52 -15.25 2.83
N TYR A 148 -4.74 -14.21 3.66
CA TYR A 148 -5.56 -13.07 3.29
C TYR A 148 -4.97 -12.29 2.11
N LYS A 149 -3.65 -12.04 2.09
CA LYS A 149 -2.95 -11.41 0.97
C LYS A 149 -3.12 -12.21 -0.32
N GLN A 150 -2.96 -13.54 -0.27
CA GLN A 150 -3.16 -14.40 -1.42
C GLN A 150 -4.62 -14.36 -1.92
N LYS A 151 -5.59 -14.34 -1.01
CA LYS A 151 -7.02 -14.22 -1.38
C LYS A 151 -7.33 -12.88 -2.06
N LEU A 152 -6.78 -11.78 -1.55
CA LEU A 152 -6.90 -10.46 -2.16
C LEU A 152 -6.24 -10.43 -3.55
N GLU A 153 -5.03 -10.95 -3.67
CA GLU A 153 -4.31 -11.03 -4.94
C GLU A 153 -5.14 -11.79 -5.98
N ARG A 154 -5.68 -12.96 -5.62
CA ARG A 154 -6.58 -13.72 -6.51
C ARG A 154 -7.81 -12.92 -6.92
N TYR A 155 -8.40 -12.14 -6.00
CA TYR A 155 -9.56 -11.30 -6.30
C TYR A 155 -9.22 -10.19 -7.30
N TYR A 156 -8.13 -9.45 -7.09
CA TYR A 156 -7.70 -8.39 -8.00
C TYR A 156 -7.24 -8.95 -9.34
N ASN A 157 -6.46 -10.04 -9.33
CA ASN A 157 -5.96 -10.68 -10.54
C ASN A 157 -7.04 -11.42 -11.33
N LYS A 158 -8.22 -11.68 -10.74
CA LYS A 158 -9.34 -12.38 -11.41
C LYS A 158 -9.77 -11.73 -12.73
N ARG A 159 -9.66 -10.41 -12.84
CA ARG A 159 -10.07 -9.64 -14.03
C ARG A 159 -8.90 -9.10 -14.84
N VAL A 160 -7.66 -9.39 -14.43
CA VAL A 160 -6.47 -8.97 -15.17
C VAL A 160 -6.35 -9.87 -16.40
N ARG A 161 -6.65 -9.29 -17.57
CA ARG A 161 -6.38 -9.94 -18.85
C ARG A 161 -4.99 -9.54 -19.30
N LEU A 162 -4.08 -10.51 -19.32
CA LEU A 162 -2.74 -10.31 -19.86
C LEU A 162 -2.86 -10.00 -21.36
N SER A 163 -2.42 -8.81 -21.76
CA SER A 163 -2.34 -8.45 -23.17
C SER A 163 -1.00 -8.93 -23.70
N THR A 164 -1.00 -10.11 -24.32
CA THR A 164 0.18 -10.63 -25.01
C THR A 164 0.28 -10.03 -26.41
N PHE A 165 1.37 -9.34 -26.72
CA PHE A 165 1.60 -8.75 -28.05
C PHE A 165 2.61 -9.59 -28.84
N LYS A 166 2.28 -9.93 -30.09
CA LYS A 166 3.22 -10.61 -30.99
C LYS A 166 4.16 -9.59 -31.62
N GLN A 167 5.37 -10.00 -31.98
CA GLN A 167 6.28 -9.20 -32.80
C GLN A 167 5.56 -8.74 -34.08
N GLY A 168 5.75 -7.47 -34.46
CA GLY A 168 5.06 -6.83 -35.59
C GLY A 168 3.68 -6.27 -35.28
N THR A 169 3.16 -6.43 -34.05
CA THR A 169 1.86 -5.84 -33.66
C THR A 169 2.02 -4.34 -33.44
N TYR A 170 1.08 -3.55 -33.97
CA TYR A 170 0.98 -2.11 -33.69
C TYR A 170 0.37 -1.87 -32.31
N VAL A 171 0.99 -1.00 -31.52
CA VAL A 171 0.59 -0.68 -30.16
C VAL A 171 0.66 0.82 -29.90
N LEU A 172 -0.21 1.31 -29.02
CA LEU A 172 -0.16 2.63 -28.44
C LEU A 172 0.43 2.54 -27.03
N ILE A 173 1.14 3.57 -26.62
CA ILE A 173 1.76 3.69 -25.30
C ILE A 173 0.92 4.64 -24.43
N LEU A 174 0.78 4.34 -23.14
CA LEU A 174 0.08 5.20 -22.19
C LEU A 174 0.91 6.45 -21.81
N ASN A 175 0.36 7.65 -21.99
CA ASN A 175 1.09 8.91 -21.80
C ASN A 175 1.55 9.16 -20.37
N SER A 176 0.83 8.64 -19.38
CA SER A 176 1.24 8.72 -17.97
C SER A 176 2.56 7.99 -17.69
N ALA A 177 2.92 6.99 -18.50
CA ALA A 177 4.16 6.23 -18.37
C ALA A 177 5.36 6.88 -19.07
N ILE A 178 5.12 7.81 -20.01
CA ILE A 178 6.14 8.53 -20.80
C ILE A 178 6.63 9.79 -20.08
N LYS A 179 5.85 10.36 -19.14
CA LYS A 179 6.03 11.75 -18.68
C LYS A 179 6.05 12.75 -19.86
N ALA A 180 5.18 12.54 -20.85
CA ALA A 180 5.10 13.39 -22.03
C ALA A 180 4.76 14.85 -21.67
N GLU A 181 5.19 15.80 -22.50
CA GLU A 181 5.00 17.25 -22.28
C GLU A 181 3.52 17.67 -22.15
N PHE A 182 2.58 16.88 -22.69
CA PHE A 182 1.14 17.12 -22.64
C PHE A 182 0.44 16.49 -21.43
N GLN A 183 1.02 16.60 -20.24
CA GLN A 183 0.36 16.20 -18.99
C GLN A 183 -0.74 17.19 -18.60
N GLY A 184 -1.97 16.88 -18.97
CA GLY A 184 -3.15 17.61 -18.51
C GLY A 184 -4.42 16.78 -18.65
N LYS A 185 -5.49 17.14 -17.94
CA LYS A 185 -6.83 16.50 -18.01
C LYS A 185 -7.43 16.47 -19.44
N ILE A 186 -6.82 17.21 -20.38
CA ILE A 186 -7.25 17.41 -21.77
C ILE A 186 -6.25 16.81 -22.78
N GLY A 187 -5.10 16.28 -22.34
CA GLY A 187 -4.15 15.62 -23.22
C GLY A 187 -4.65 14.24 -23.69
N PRO A 188 -4.24 13.76 -24.88
CA PRO A 188 -4.56 12.40 -25.30
C PRO A 188 -3.99 11.39 -24.30
N THR A 189 -4.75 10.34 -23.99
CA THR A 189 -4.35 9.31 -23.01
C THR A 189 -3.29 8.35 -23.57
N TRP A 190 -3.30 8.15 -24.88
CA TRP A 190 -2.47 7.19 -25.61
C TRP A 190 -1.67 7.90 -26.70
N GLU A 191 -0.40 7.53 -26.87
CA GLU A 191 0.52 8.04 -27.89
C GLU A 191 1.00 6.90 -28.79
N GLY A 192 1.23 7.22 -30.07
CA GLY A 192 1.66 6.26 -31.08
C GLY A 192 0.76 6.31 -32.32
N PRO A 193 1.00 5.44 -33.30
CA PRO A 193 1.34 4.02 -33.10
C PRO A 193 2.83 3.67 -33.15
N TYR A 194 3.20 2.62 -32.42
CA TYR A 194 4.52 1.99 -32.37
C TYR A 194 4.43 0.51 -32.77
N VAL A 195 5.54 -0.12 -33.12
CA VAL A 195 5.60 -1.56 -33.49
C VAL A 195 6.36 -2.35 -32.44
N VAL A 196 5.83 -3.52 -32.06
CA VAL A 196 6.54 -4.44 -31.16
C VAL A 196 7.69 -5.11 -31.94
N LYS A 197 8.93 -4.80 -31.59
CA LYS A 197 10.13 -5.40 -32.20
C LYS A 197 10.49 -6.72 -31.54
N LYS A 198 10.44 -6.79 -30.21
CA LYS A 198 10.71 -8.01 -29.44
C LYS A 198 9.81 -8.08 -28.22
N ALA A 199 9.29 -9.27 -27.94
CA ALA A 199 8.60 -9.60 -26.70
C ALA A 199 9.55 -10.42 -25.82
N TYR A 200 9.75 -9.97 -24.59
CA TYR A 200 10.40 -10.75 -23.53
C TYR A 200 9.31 -11.48 -22.72
N GLY A 201 9.61 -12.67 -22.21
CA GLY A 201 8.63 -13.58 -21.59
C GLY A 201 7.86 -13.00 -20.39
N ASP A 202 8.34 -11.92 -19.78
CA ASP A 202 7.77 -11.31 -18.57
C ASP A 202 6.98 -10.02 -18.86
N GLU A 203 6.16 -10.02 -19.91
CA GLU A 203 5.32 -8.86 -20.30
C GLU A 203 6.11 -7.59 -20.63
N ALA A 204 7.40 -7.70 -20.88
CA ALA A 204 8.25 -6.61 -21.29
C ALA A 204 8.44 -6.62 -22.81
N TYR A 205 8.24 -5.48 -23.46
CA TYR A 205 8.31 -5.33 -24.90
C TYR A 205 9.32 -4.26 -25.28
N LYS A 206 10.11 -4.54 -26.32
CA LYS A 206 10.94 -3.52 -26.98
C LYS A 206 10.19 -3.02 -28.20
N LEU A 207 10.00 -1.71 -28.26
CA LEU A 207 9.23 -1.05 -29.31
C LEU A 207 10.16 -0.40 -30.33
N GLU A 208 9.59 -0.14 -31.49
CA GLU A 208 10.22 0.57 -32.60
C GLU A 208 9.19 1.58 -33.12
N THR A 209 9.67 2.78 -33.47
CA THR A 209 8.84 3.77 -34.16
C THR A 209 8.47 3.29 -35.56
N LEU A 210 7.43 3.87 -36.17
CA LEU A 210 7.04 3.55 -37.55
C LEU A 210 8.18 3.77 -38.56
N PHE A 211 9.13 4.62 -38.23
CA PHE A 211 10.30 4.94 -39.05
C PHE A 211 11.49 3.99 -38.83
N GLY A 212 11.34 2.95 -38.01
CA GLY A 212 12.41 1.96 -37.77
C GLY A 212 13.43 2.36 -36.71
N PHE A 213 13.21 3.45 -35.96
CA PHE A 213 14.08 3.80 -34.83
C PHE A 213 13.65 3.04 -33.56
N PRO A 214 14.56 2.34 -32.88
CA PRO A 214 14.25 1.63 -31.64
C PRO A 214 13.89 2.62 -30.53
N VAL A 215 12.89 2.27 -29.72
CA VAL A 215 12.60 2.99 -28.47
C VAL A 215 13.54 2.43 -27.40
N ASP A 216 14.29 3.32 -26.74
CA ASP A 216 15.36 2.93 -25.80
C ASP A 216 14.85 2.09 -24.62
N ARG A 217 13.69 2.48 -24.08
CA ARG A 217 13.10 1.85 -22.90
C ARG A 217 12.30 0.59 -23.24
N THR A 218 12.34 -0.39 -22.34
CA THR A 218 11.42 -1.54 -22.35
C THR A 218 10.08 -1.19 -21.69
N TRP A 219 9.00 -1.68 -22.30
CA TRP A 219 7.63 -1.34 -21.92
C TRP A 219 6.90 -2.53 -21.30
N ASN A 220 6.25 -2.34 -20.15
CA ASN A 220 5.34 -3.34 -19.61
C ASN A 220 4.04 -3.38 -20.45
N GLY A 221 3.53 -4.57 -20.73
CA GLY A 221 2.29 -4.80 -21.48
C GLY A 221 1.06 -4.06 -20.93
N SER A 222 1.01 -3.77 -19.62
CA SER A 222 -0.06 -2.96 -19.00
C SER A 222 -0.10 -1.52 -19.52
N ASN A 223 1.03 -1.00 -19.99
CA ASN A 223 1.16 0.36 -20.52
C ASN A 223 0.97 0.41 -22.04
N LEU A 224 0.65 -0.73 -22.67
CA LEU A 224 0.46 -0.85 -24.10
C LEU A 224 -0.99 -1.19 -24.43
N HIS A 225 -1.51 -0.58 -25.49
CA HIS A 225 -2.81 -0.91 -26.03
C HIS A 225 -2.68 -1.33 -27.48
N LYS A 226 -3.37 -2.39 -27.91
CA LYS A 226 -3.33 -2.81 -29.31
C LYS A 226 -3.95 -1.73 -30.20
N PHE A 227 -3.23 -1.34 -31.25
CA PHE A 227 -3.72 -0.44 -32.28
C PHE A 227 -4.26 -1.27 -33.45
N TYR A 228 -5.50 -1.00 -33.85
CA TYR A 228 -6.09 -1.58 -35.05
C TYR A 228 -6.22 -0.47 -36.08
N SER A 229 -5.38 -0.48 -37.12
CA SER A 229 -5.59 0.40 -38.25
C SER A 229 -6.90 -0.01 -38.93
N LYS A 230 -7.89 0.88 -38.99
CA LYS A 230 -8.96 0.74 -39.97
C LYS A 230 -8.28 0.88 -41.34
N VAL A 231 -8.10 -0.24 -42.03
CA VAL A 231 -7.65 -0.21 -43.43
C VAL A 231 -8.73 0.55 -44.20
N ILE A 232 -8.46 1.81 -44.54
CA ILE A 232 -9.04 2.40 -45.74
C ILE A 232 -8.34 1.64 -46.86
N VAL A 233 -9.07 0.75 -47.51
CA VAL A 233 -8.65 0.18 -48.79
C VAL A 233 -8.55 1.38 -49.72
N SER A 234 -7.33 1.87 -49.94
CA SER A 234 -7.07 2.93 -50.90
C SER A 234 -7.25 2.33 -52.30
N THR A 235 -8.46 2.43 -52.82
CA THR A 235 -8.70 2.48 -54.26
C THR A 235 -7.90 3.67 -54.79
N ILE A 236 -6.78 3.41 -55.46
CA ILE A 236 -6.21 4.19 -56.58
C ILE A 236 -5.03 3.34 -57.10
N SER A 237 -5.29 2.60 -58.18
CA SER A 237 -4.28 2.20 -59.16
C SER A 237 -5.00 1.67 -60.40
N GLN A 238 -5.76 2.52 -61.09
CA GLN A 238 -5.98 2.41 -62.54
C GLN A 238 -6.22 3.80 -63.13
N GLN A 239 -5.17 4.62 -63.21
CA GLN A 239 -5.01 5.61 -64.28
C GLN A 239 -3.53 5.72 -64.65
N GLY A 240 -3.25 5.53 -65.94
CA GLY A 240 -1.93 5.64 -66.60
C GLY A 240 -1.30 4.27 -66.89
N THR A 241 -1.01 3.85 -68.12
CA THR A 241 -0.71 4.62 -69.35
C THR A 241 -0.68 3.72 -70.60
N CYS A 242 -0.65 4.38 -71.78
CA CYS A 242 -0.13 3.96 -73.10
C CYS A 242 -1.17 3.35 -74.07
N LEU A 243 -1.39 3.82 -75.30
CA LEU A 243 -0.70 4.78 -76.19
C LEU A 243 -1.74 5.59 -76.99
#